data_AF-A0AA39MJL0-F1
#
_entry.id   AF-A0AA39MJL0-F1
#
_cell.length_a   1.000
_cell.length_b   1.000
_cell.length_c   1.000
_cell.angle_alpha   90.00
_cell.angle_beta   90.00
_cell.angle_gamma   90.00
#
_symmetry.space_group_name_H-M   'P 1'
#
loop_
_entity.id
_entity.type
_entity.pdbx_description
1 polymer ?
#
loop_
_entity_poly.entity_id
_entity_poly.type
_entity_poly.pdbx_seq_one_letter_code
_entity_poly.pdbx_strand_id
1 'polypeptide(L)'
;SDRHNPCLNKGYSYFIDDDLVQTHMDKFEEKIPEEKNMCNHHDAIKLATMRGGKGMSVSGVRAVVCSHHECWRGSSIINLSKGEQQVRMDLPILLGLKSEAPKDVVISYDIRCQWGKNLWKRIDVYGSDLTLPQLAMDIIILVPKFHLPAHILECQEEFSFSFELFVGEMEGEALEHTWAVSNPVASSTKEMGPGSRQDTLDDLWSNHNWQKHIGLHESIII
;
A
#
# COMPACT_ATOMS: atom_id res chain seq x y z
N SER A 1 19.75 -0.77 17.38
CA SER A 1 19.09 0.44 16.85
C SER A 1 19.51 0.63 15.41
N ASP A 2 18.73 1.36 14.61
CA ASP A 2 18.96 1.52 13.16
C ASP A 2 20.35 2.06 12.85
N ARG A 3 20.92 2.88 13.74
CA ARG A 3 22.31 3.39 13.63
C ARG A 3 23.39 2.30 13.64
N HIS A 4 23.13 1.14 14.25
CA HIS A 4 24.08 0.02 14.35
C HIS A 4 23.84 -1.06 13.29
N ASN A 5 22.71 -1.02 12.58
CA ASN A 5 22.38 -1.91 11.48
C ASN A 5 21.52 -1.12 10.47
N PRO A 6 22.13 -0.21 9.69
CA PRO A 6 21.43 0.56 8.68
C PRO A 6 21.13 -0.30 7.44
N CYS A 7 20.00 -0.03 6.78
CA CYS A 7 19.69 -0.58 5.46
C CYS A 7 20.72 -0.11 4.44
N LEU A 8 21.12 -0.98 3.51
CA LEU A 8 22.08 -0.66 2.45
C LEU A 8 21.46 0.28 1.41
N ASN A 9 20.20 0.04 1.07
CA ASN A 9 19.51 0.73 -0.01
C ASN A 9 18.94 2.09 0.38
N LYS A 10 18.76 2.42 1.67
CA LYS A 10 18.27 3.73 2.15
C LYS A 10 17.16 4.36 1.29
N GLY A 11 16.09 3.62 1.03
CA GLY A 11 14.94 4.13 0.26
C GLY A 11 15.04 4.03 -1.27
N TYR A 12 16.20 3.61 -1.82
CA TYR A 12 16.43 3.51 -3.27
C TYR A 12 15.93 2.20 -3.91
N SER A 13 15.42 1.26 -3.10
CA SER A 13 14.83 0.00 -3.58
C SER A 13 13.30 0.03 -3.40
N TYR A 14 12.71 -0.84 -2.57
CA TYR A 14 11.25 -0.91 -2.39
C TYR A 14 10.76 -0.12 -1.18
N PHE A 15 11.51 -0.17 -0.07
CA PHE A 15 11.20 0.68 1.07
C PHE A 15 11.34 2.15 0.71
N ILE A 16 10.47 2.98 1.28
CA ILE A 16 10.67 4.43 1.37
C ILE A 16 11.67 4.69 2.49
N ASP A 17 12.50 5.71 2.32
CA ASP A 17 13.42 6.17 3.36
C ASP A 17 12.67 6.43 4.68
N ASP A 18 13.10 5.77 5.76
CA ASP A 18 12.43 5.85 7.07
C ASP A 18 12.45 7.28 7.65
N ASP A 19 13.45 8.11 7.35
CA ASP A 19 13.50 9.52 7.78
C ASP A 19 12.43 10.34 7.06
N LEU A 20 12.17 10.05 5.78
CA LEU A 20 11.08 10.67 5.02
C LEU A 20 9.72 10.26 5.58
N VAL A 21 9.54 8.96 5.90
CA VAL A 21 8.32 8.46 6.54
C VAL A 21 8.11 9.15 7.88
N GLN A 22 9.14 9.21 8.74
CA GLN A 22 9.03 9.83 10.06
C GLN A 22 8.72 11.33 9.96
N THR A 23 9.38 12.05 9.04
CA THR A 23 9.11 13.47 8.80
C THR A 23 7.66 13.71 8.36
N HIS A 24 7.12 12.82 7.50
CA HIS A 24 5.73 12.89 7.08
C HIS A 24 4.77 12.66 8.25
N MET A 25 5.03 11.63 9.06
CA MET A 25 4.23 11.33 10.26
C MET A 25 4.24 12.50 11.25
N ASP A 26 5.42 13.02 11.61
CA ASP A 26 5.57 14.13 12.56
C ASP A 26 4.82 15.39 12.10
N LYS A 27 4.75 15.62 10.79
CA LYS A 27 4.12 16.81 10.21
C LYS A 27 2.58 16.70 10.14
N PHE A 28 2.03 15.50 9.99
CA PHE A 28 0.63 15.32 9.59
C PHE A 28 -0.20 14.36 10.45
N GLU A 29 0.40 13.50 11.28
CA GLU A 29 -0.34 12.51 12.08
C GLU A 29 -1.41 13.17 12.97
N GLU A 30 -1.09 14.29 13.63
CA GLU A 30 -2.04 15.02 14.48
C GLU A 30 -3.10 15.81 13.68
N LYS A 31 -2.82 16.12 12.41
CA LYS A 31 -3.72 16.91 11.55
C LYS A 31 -4.77 16.05 10.86
N ILE A 32 -4.57 14.73 10.83
CA ILE A 32 -5.42 13.78 10.12
C ILE A 32 -6.06 12.86 11.16
N PRO A 33 -7.31 13.16 11.57
CA PRO A 33 -7.98 12.37 12.58
C PRO A 33 -8.30 10.96 12.07
N GLU A 34 -8.36 10.01 13.00
CA GLU A 34 -8.88 8.67 12.68
C GLU A 34 -10.35 8.73 12.28
N GLU A 35 -10.67 8.05 11.19
CA GLU A 35 -12.02 8.04 10.64
C GLU A 35 -12.81 6.83 11.12
N LYS A 36 -14.08 7.08 11.47
CA LYS A 36 -15.01 6.02 11.85
C LYS A 36 -15.38 5.19 10.64
N ASN A 37 -15.39 3.86 10.82
CA ASN A 37 -15.90 2.96 9.81
C ASN A 37 -17.42 3.14 9.69
N MET A 38 -17.91 3.46 8.50
CA MET A 38 -19.35 3.52 8.20
C MET A 38 -19.83 2.41 7.27
N CYS A 39 -18.96 1.43 6.96
CA CYS A 39 -19.29 0.19 6.26
C CYS A 39 -19.58 -0.92 7.29
N ASN A 40 -19.78 -2.16 6.82
CA ASN A 40 -19.84 -3.37 7.65
C ASN A 40 -18.65 -3.43 8.63
N HIS A 41 -18.83 -4.18 9.73
CA HIS A 41 -17.88 -4.31 10.83
C HIS A 41 -16.53 -4.92 10.39
N HIS A 42 -15.67 -4.13 9.75
CA HIS A 42 -14.22 -4.36 9.68
C HIS A 42 -13.54 -4.19 11.05
N ASP A 43 -14.32 -4.08 12.13
CA ASP A 43 -13.85 -3.96 13.51
C ASP A 43 -12.97 -5.13 13.92
N ALA A 44 -13.19 -6.31 13.35
CA ALA A 44 -12.32 -7.47 13.54
C ALA A 44 -10.89 -7.25 12.98
N ILE A 45 -10.78 -6.61 11.81
CA ILE A 45 -9.50 -6.24 11.20
C ILE A 45 -8.83 -5.14 12.04
N LYS A 46 -9.57 -4.07 12.38
CA LYS A 46 -9.06 -2.97 13.22
C LYS A 46 -8.53 -3.47 14.58
N LEU A 47 -9.25 -4.37 15.25
CA LEU A 47 -8.84 -4.92 16.55
C LEU A 47 -7.56 -5.78 16.47
N ALA A 48 -7.36 -6.49 15.36
CA ALA A 48 -6.14 -7.26 15.11
C ALA A 48 -4.93 -6.36 14.81
N THR A 49 -5.13 -5.25 14.07
CA THR A 49 -4.04 -4.31 13.74
C THR A 49 -3.70 -3.31 14.85
N MET A 50 -4.65 -2.98 15.74
CA MET A 50 -4.43 -2.01 16.84
C MET A 50 -3.63 -2.59 18.02
N ARG A 51 -3.56 -3.91 18.17
CA ARG A 51 -2.62 -4.54 19.11
C ARG A 51 -1.23 -4.54 18.49
N GLY A 52 -0.63 -3.35 18.39
CA GLY A 52 0.79 -3.20 18.07
C GLY A 52 1.57 -4.24 18.85
N GLY A 53 2.31 -5.09 18.14
CA GLY A 53 2.94 -6.26 18.73
C GLY A 53 3.77 -5.85 19.94
N LYS A 54 3.34 -6.20 21.15
CA LYS A 54 4.00 -5.77 22.38
C LYS A 54 5.42 -6.34 22.37
N GLY A 55 6.43 -5.47 22.22
CA GLY A 55 7.84 -5.87 22.09
C GLY A 55 8.37 -6.03 20.66
N MET A 56 7.60 -5.69 19.63
CA MET A 56 8.05 -5.67 18.24
C MET A 56 8.47 -4.24 17.83
N SER A 57 9.61 -4.10 17.16
CA SER A 57 10.05 -2.82 16.57
C SER A 57 9.24 -2.46 15.32
N VAL A 58 8.83 -3.46 14.55
CA VAL A 58 7.98 -3.35 13.35
C VAL A 58 6.93 -4.45 13.41
N SER A 59 5.65 -4.10 13.29
CA SER A 59 4.53 -5.05 13.33
C SER A 59 4.17 -5.64 11.97
N GLY A 60 4.62 -5.01 10.89
CA GLY A 60 4.34 -5.40 9.52
C GLY A 60 4.80 -4.35 8.52
N VAL A 61 4.33 -4.46 7.28
CA VAL A 61 4.59 -3.49 6.21
C VAL A 61 3.29 -3.10 5.51
N ARG A 62 3.29 -1.91 4.90
CA ARG A 62 2.32 -1.53 3.85
C ARG A 62 3.08 -1.40 2.55
N ALA A 63 2.43 -1.73 1.45
CA ALA A 63 3.03 -1.65 0.14
C ALA A 63 2.00 -1.23 -0.91
N VAL A 64 2.51 -0.68 -2.01
CA VAL A 64 1.75 -0.49 -3.25
C VAL A 64 2.43 -1.28 -4.35
N VAL A 65 1.65 -2.12 -5.04
CA VAL A 65 2.11 -2.95 -6.16
C VAL A 65 1.42 -2.52 -7.45
N CYS A 66 2.05 -2.82 -8.60
CA CYS A 66 1.39 -2.72 -9.88
C CYS A 66 0.38 -3.86 -10.00
N SER A 67 -0.90 -3.54 -10.06
CA SER A 67 -1.93 -4.58 -10.09
C SER A 67 -2.05 -5.28 -11.45
N HIS A 68 -1.57 -4.66 -12.54
CA HIS A 68 -1.56 -5.28 -13.88
C HIS A 68 -0.48 -6.37 -14.03
N HIS A 69 0.72 -6.14 -13.49
CA HIS A 69 1.85 -7.07 -13.64
C HIS A 69 2.20 -7.82 -12.35
N GLU A 70 1.49 -7.53 -11.26
CA GLU A 70 1.78 -8.03 -9.91
C GLU A 70 3.23 -7.78 -9.48
N CYS A 71 3.79 -6.62 -9.89
CA CYS A 71 5.15 -6.22 -9.57
C CYS A 71 5.19 -5.26 -8.38
N TRP A 72 6.15 -5.45 -7.49
CA TRP A 72 6.47 -4.51 -6.43
C TRP A 72 6.96 -3.19 -7.03
N ARG A 73 6.43 -2.06 -6.56
CA ARG A 73 6.87 -0.74 -7.01
C ARG A 73 8.06 -0.26 -6.18
N GLY A 74 9.00 0.43 -6.81
CA GLY A 74 10.08 1.10 -6.09
C GLY A 74 9.54 2.19 -5.16
N SER A 75 10.18 2.38 -4.01
CA SER A 75 9.83 3.35 -2.97
C SER A 75 8.33 3.39 -2.66
N SER A 76 7.72 2.22 -2.47
CA SER A 76 6.28 2.08 -2.23
C SER A 76 5.94 1.34 -0.94
N ILE A 77 6.96 0.94 -0.18
CA ILE A 77 6.82 0.11 1.02
C ILE A 77 7.24 0.89 2.26
N ILE A 78 6.51 0.71 3.35
CA ILE A 78 6.80 1.35 4.64
C ILE A 78 6.61 0.38 5.79
N ASN A 79 7.39 0.58 6.84
CA ASN A 79 7.24 -0.15 8.08
C ASN A 79 6.01 0.32 8.88
N LEU A 80 5.32 -0.63 9.50
CA LEU A 80 4.24 -0.37 10.45
C LEU A 80 4.79 -0.45 11.88
N SER A 81 4.53 0.58 12.68
CA SER A 81 4.77 0.58 14.13
C SER A 81 3.47 0.46 14.93
N LYS A 82 2.36 0.93 14.35
CA LYS A 82 0.97 0.84 14.82
C LYS A 82 0.09 0.68 13.59
N GLY A 83 -1.04 -0.03 13.73
CA GLY A 83 -1.87 -0.60 12.65
C GLY A 83 -2.12 0.19 11.36
N GLU A 84 -3.37 0.31 10.93
CA GLU A 84 -3.73 1.06 9.72
C GLU A 84 -3.96 2.52 10.04
N GLN A 85 -2.99 3.37 9.73
CA GLN A 85 -3.14 4.83 9.77
C GLN A 85 -3.24 5.36 8.34
N GLN A 86 -4.27 6.17 8.06
CA GLN A 86 -4.48 6.72 6.71
C GLN A 86 -3.29 7.55 6.23
N VAL A 87 -2.75 8.42 7.10
CA VAL A 87 -1.54 9.21 6.83
C VAL A 87 -0.36 8.34 6.39
N ARG A 88 -0.23 7.15 6.98
CA ARG A 88 0.83 6.21 6.66
C ARG A 88 0.62 5.60 5.27
N MET A 89 -0.61 5.21 4.92
CA MET A 89 -0.92 4.65 3.60
C MET A 89 -0.90 5.68 2.48
N ASP A 90 -1.23 6.94 2.77
CA ASP A 90 -1.25 8.01 1.78
C ASP A 90 0.14 8.25 1.18
N LEU A 91 1.19 8.27 2.00
CA LEU A 91 2.55 8.55 1.55
C LEU A 91 3.03 7.67 0.36
N PRO A 92 3.06 6.33 0.44
CA PRO A 92 3.51 5.50 -0.66
C PRO A 92 2.62 5.60 -1.90
N ILE A 93 1.30 5.78 -1.73
CA ILE A 93 0.38 5.97 -2.86
C ILE A 93 0.68 7.29 -3.57
N LEU A 94 0.78 8.39 -2.82
CA LEU A 94 0.98 9.72 -3.39
C LEU A 94 2.36 9.88 -4.04
N LEU A 95 3.40 9.29 -3.43
CA LEU A 95 4.73 9.24 -4.07
C LEU A 95 4.70 8.45 -5.38
N GLY A 96 4.02 7.29 -5.40
CA GLY A 96 3.88 6.48 -6.60
C GLY A 96 3.09 7.17 -7.72
N LEU A 97 2.05 7.93 -7.36
CA LEU A 97 1.25 8.72 -8.30
C LEU A 97 2.03 9.91 -8.88
N LYS A 98 2.89 10.53 -8.07
CA LYS A 98 3.67 11.70 -8.46
C LYS A 98 4.85 11.38 -9.37
N SER A 99 5.48 10.21 -9.23
CA SER A 99 6.72 9.89 -9.95
C SER A 99 6.49 9.32 -11.35
N GLU A 100 5.68 8.27 -11.45
CA GLU A 100 5.69 7.34 -12.59
C GLU A 100 4.27 6.87 -12.97
N ALA A 101 3.22 7.52 -12.47
CA ALA A 101 1.86 7.08 -12.79
C ALA A 101 1.34 7.71 -14.09
N PRO A 102 0.56 6.95 -14.88
CA PRO A 102 -0.16 7.51 -16.01
C PRO A 102 -1.19 8.55 -15.54
N LYS A 103 -1.80 9.24 -16.52
CA LYS A 103 -2.88 10.18 -16.22
C LYS A 103 -4.04 9.47 -15.53
N ASP A 104 -4.62 8.47 -16.18
CA ASP A 104 -5.77 7.73 -15.65
C ASP A 104 -5.29 6.53 -14.82
N VAL A 105 -5.71 6.45 -13.55
CA VAL A 105 -5.24 5.45 -12.59
C VAL A 105 -6.41 4.81 -11.86
N VAL A 106 -6.37 3.48 -11.77
CA VAL A 106 -7.25 2.70 -10.89
C VAL A 106 -6.47 2.24 -9.67
N ILE A 107 -6.99 2.52 -8.48
CA ILE A 107 -6.45 2.05 -7.21
C ILE A 107 -7.41 1.03 -6.64
N SER A 108 -6.89 -0.16 -6.32
CA SER A 108 -7.63 -1.17 -5.57
C SER A 108 -7.30 -1.06 -4.08
N TYR A 109 -8.30 -0.93 -3.22
CA TYR A 109 -8.07 -0.92 -1.78
C TYR A 109 -9.28 -1.41 -0.98
N ASP A 110 -9.09 -2.38 -0.08
CA ASP A 110 -10.14 -3.01 0.73
C ASP A 110 -11.03 -1.98 1.41
N ILE A 111 -10.41 -0.99 2.06
CA ILE A 111 -11.13 0.03 2.81
C ILE A 111 -11.39 1.29 2.00
N ARG A 112 -11.48 1.21 0.66
CA ARG A 112 -11.81 2.35 -0.23
C ARG A 112 -13.01 3.16 0.25
N CYS A 113 -14.05 2.49 0.76
CA CYS A 113 -15.27 3.12 1.27
C CYS A 113 -15.04 4.06 2.48
N GLN A 114 -13.90 3.91 3.16
CA GLN A 114 -13.43 4.77 4.24
C GLN A 114 -12.31 5.69 3.72
N TRP A 115 -11.23 5.10 3.24
CA TRP A 115 -10.01 5.81 2.87
C TRP A 115 -10.20 6.78 1.69
N GLY A 116 -10.89 6.35 0.63
CA GLY A 116 -11.02 7.11 -0.61
C GLY A 116 -11.90 8.35 -0.49
N LYS A 117 -12.88 8.35 0.43
CA LYS A 117 -13.84 9.46 0.63
C LYS A 117 -13.16 10.78 1.01
N ASN A 118 -12.06 10.69 1.76
CA ASN A 118 -11.38 11.86 2.29
C ASN A 118 -9.96 12.03 1.73
N LEU A 119 -9.54 11.20 0.76
CA LEU A 119 -8.20 11.27 0.17
C LEU A 119 -7.86 12.69 -0.32
N TRP A 120 -8.73 13.31 -1.11
CA TRP A 120 -8.48 14.64 -1.65
C TRP A 120 -8.40 15.72 -0.56
N LYS A 121 -9.23 15.62 0.48
CA LYS A 121 -9.13 16.52 1.65
C LYS A 121 -7.79 16.36 2.38
N ARG A 122 -7.27 15.13 2.46
CA ARG A 122 -5.94 14.87 3.06
C ARG A 122 -4.82 15.40 2.16
N ILE A 123 -4.94 15.25 0.83
CA ILE A 123 -4.00 15.85 -0.13
C ILE A 123 -3.92 17.38 0.04
N ASP A 124 -5.06 18.05 0.22
CA ASP A 124 -5.09 19.50 0.47
C ASP A 124 -4.33 19.89 1.75
N VAL A 125 -4.38 19.05 2.79
CA VAL A 125 -3.63 19.25 4.04
C VAL A 125 -2.12 19.03 3.85
N TYR A 126 -1.73 18.07 3.00
CA TYR A 126 -0.32 17.81 2.71
C TYR A 126 0.36 18.94 1.95
N GLY A 127 -0.39 19.63 1.08
CA GLY A 127 0.08 20.78 0.31
C GLY A 127 1.02 20.39 -0.83
N SER A 128 1.91 21.33 -1.21
CA SER A 128 2.72 21.26 -2.43
C SER A 128 3.62 20.03 -2.52
N ASP A 129 4.07 19.48 -1.39
CA ASP A 129 5.02 18.38 -1.35
C ASP A 129 4.41 17.08 -1.95
N LEU A 130 3.10 16.89 -1.81
CA LEU A 130 2.36 15.71 -2.30
C LEU A 130 1.20 16.07 -3.23
N THR A 131 1.25 17.26 -3.85
CA THR A 131 0.30 17.63 -4.91
C THR A 131 0.52 16.72 -6.13
N LEU A 132 -0.58 16.12 -6.60
CA LEU A 132 -0.57 15.19 -7.72
C LEU A 132 -0.72 15.92 -9.06
N PRO A 133 -0.12 15.40 -10.14
CA PRO A 133 -0.42 15.86 -11.49
C PRO A 133 -1.82 15.43 -11.97
N GLN A 134 -2.36 14.34 -11.42
CA GLN A 134 -3.71 13.85 -11.69
C GLN A 134 -4.78 14.68 -10.98
N LEU A 135 -5.93 14.83 -11.64
CA LEU A 135 -7.15 15.39 -11.06
C LEU A 135 -7.97 14.29 -10.36
N ALA A 136 -8.95 14.70 -9.55
CA ALA A 136 -9.89 13.78 -8.89
C ALA A 136 -10.65 12.86 -9.85
N MET A 137 -10.92 13.32 -11.07
CA MET A 137 -11.57 12.55 -12.12
C MET A 137 -10.64 11.57 -12.84
N ASP A 138 -9.32 11.73 -12.71
CA ASP A 138 -8.35 10.84 -13.34
C ASP A 138 -8.02 9.62 -12.43
N ILE A 139 -8.48 9.63 -11.17
CA ILE A 139 -8.23 8.56 -10.19
C ILE A 139 -9.54 7.90 -9.79
N ILE A 140 -9.66 6.62 -10.11
CA ILE A 140 -10.77 5.77 -9.68
C ILE A 140 -10.25 4.86 -8.56
N ILE A 141 -11.02 4.71 -7.49
CA ILE A 141 -10.67 3.82 -6.39
C ILE A 141 -11.80 2.81 -6.22
N LEU A 142 -11.46 1.53 -6.26
CA LEU A 142 -12.39 0.39 -6.19
C LEU A 142 -12.01 -0.54 -5.05
N VAL A 143 -12.90 -1.46 -4.71
CA VAL A 143 -12.64 -2.52 -3.72
C VAL A 143 -12.34 -3.82 -4.48
N PRO A 144 -11.27 -4.56 -4.12
CA PRO A 144 -10.95 -5.84 -4.74
C PRO A 144 -12.12 -6.83 -4.73
N LYS A 145 -12.24 -7.66 -5.79
CA LYS A 145 -13.42 -8.53 -6.01
C LYS A 145 -13.65 -9.54 -4.87
N PHE A 146 -12.61 -10.07 -4.24
CA PHE A 146 -12.73 -11.01 -3.11
C PHE A 146 -13.23 -10.31 -1.85
N HIS A 147 -12.80 -9.06 -1.63
CA HIS A 147 -13.17 -8.27 -0.46
C HIS A 147 -14.54 -7.61 -0.59
N LEU A 148 -14.97 -7.24 -1.81
CA LEU A 148 -16.21 -6.51 -2.08
C LEU A 148 -17.46 -7.10 -1.40
N PRO A 149 -17.71 -8.44 -1.39
CA PRO A 149 -18.90 -9.01 -0.74
C PRO A 149 -18.96 -8.79 0.78
N ALA A 150 -17.84 -8.47 1.43
CA ALA A 150 -17.83 -8.14 2.86
C ALA A 150 -18.34 -6.72 3.15
N HIS A 151 -18.50 -5.87 2.13
CA HIS A 151 -19.01 -4.51 2.29
C HIS A 151 -20.55 -4.46 2.23
N ILE A 152 -21.12 -3.33 2.67
CA ILE A 152 -22.56 -3.06 2.52
C ILE A 152 -22.95 -2.96 1.04
N LEU A 153 -24.23 -3.17 0.73
CA LEU A 153 -24.72 -3.25 -0.64
C LEU A 153 -24.35 -2.01 -1.48
N GLU A 154 -24.44 -0.82 -0.88
CA GLU A 154 -24.08 0.43 -1.54
C GLU A 154 -22.62 0.44 -2.02
N CYS A 155 -21.70 -0.12 -1.23
CA CYS A 155 -20.29 -0.26 -1.61
C CYS A 155 -20.10 -1.30 -2.72
N GLN A 156 -20.90 -2.38 -2.70
CA GLN A 156 -20.85 -3.43 -3.71
C GLN A 156 -21.27 -2.93 -5.09
N GLU A 157 -22.21 -1.98 -5.13
CA GLU A 157 -22.65 -1.35 -6.38
C GLU A 157 -21.69 -0.25 -6.82
N GLU A 158 -21.25 0.62 -5.90
CA GLU A 158 -20.47 1.82 -6.25
C GLU A 158 -18.98 1.50 -6.51
N PHE A 159 -18.40 0.46 -5.88
CA PHE A 159 -16.94 0.21 -5.88
C PHE A 159 -16.52 -1.08 -6.58
N SER A 160 -17.40 -1.63 -7.41
CA SER A 160 -17.16 -2.86 -8.14
C SER A 160 -16.37 -2.63 -9.42
N PHE A 161 -15.30 -3.42 -9.59
CA PHE A 161 -14.60 -3.53 -10.88
C PHE A 161 -15.52 -3.96 -12.02
N SER A 162 -16.53 -4.80 -11.75
CA SER A 162 -17.44 -5.32 -12.78
C SER A 162 -18.39 -4.27 -13.35
N PHE A 163 -18.54 -3.12 -12.67
CA PHE A 163 -19.39 -2.02 -13.12
C PHE A 163 -18.61 -0.80 -13.59
N GLU A 164 -17.28 -0.81 -13.46
CA GLU A 164 -16.43 0.31 -13.84
C GLU A 164 -16.00 0.20 -15.31
N LEU A 165 -16.00 1.34 -16.01
CA LEU A 165 -15.61 1.38 -17.41
C LEU A 165 -14.09 1.41 -17.54
N PHE A 166 -13.57 0.83 -18.63
CA PHE A 166 -12.15 0.88 -19.01
C PHE A 166 -11.17 0.16 -18.05
N VAL A 167 -11.65 -0.63 -17.11
CA VAL A 167 -10.80 -1.41 -16.18
C VAL A 167 -10.62 -2.88 -16.59
N GLY A 168 -11.31 -3.33 -17.64
CA GLY A 168 -11.29 -4.73 -18.09
C GLY A 168 -11.84 -5.71 -17.04
N GLU A 169 -11.50 -6.99 -17.15
CA GLU A 169 -11.90 -8.03 -16.18
C GLU A 169 -10.94 -8.14 -14.98
N MET A 170 -10.45 -7.00 -14.51
CA MET A 170 -9.50 -6.91 -13.40
C MET A 170 -10.16 -7.28 -12.07
N GLU A 171 -9.42 -7.97 -11.19
CA GLU A 171 -9.91 -8.34 -9.85
C GLU A 171 -9.43 -7.43 -8.72
N GLY A 172 -8.30 -6.74 -8.90
CA GLY A 172 -7.74 -5.84 -7.90
C GLY A 172 -7.04 -6.52 -6.70
N GLU A 173 -6.77 -7.83 -6.76
CA GLU A 173 -6.21 -8.66 -5.67
C GLU A 173 -4.68 -8.83 -5.73
N ALA A 174 -4.01 -8.18 -6.68
CA ALA A 174 -2.58 -8.38 -6.92
C ALA A 174 -1.70 -8.27 -5.67
N LEU A 175 -2.06 -7.38 -4.74
CA LEU A 175 -1.31 -7.22 -3.49
C LEU A 175 -1.40 -8.50 -2.62
N GLU A 176 -2.58 -9.10 -2.48
CA GLU A 176 -2.79 -10.34 -1.73
C GLU A 176 -2.07 -11.53 -2.37
N HIS A 177 -2.04 -11.61 -3.70
CA HIS A 177 -1.23 -12.60 -4.42
C HIS A 177 0.27 -12.45 -4.12
N THR A 178 0.77 -11.22 -4.15
CA THR A 178 2.18 -10.95 -3.81
C THR A 178 2.47 -11.22 -2.34
N TRP A 179 1.51 -10.97 -1.43
CA TRP A 179 1.64 -11.35 -0.03
C TRP A 179 1.71 -12.85 0.16
N ALA A 180 0.94 -13.64 -0.58
CA ALA A 180 1.01 -15.10 -0.51
C ALA A 180 2.43 -15.62 -0.80
N VAL A 181 3.17 -14.96 -1.69
CA VAL A 181 4.57 -15.26 -2.00
C VAL A 181 5.53 -14.81 -0.89
N SER A 182 5.35 -13.61 -0.33
CA SER A 182 6.31 -13.05 0.63
C SER A 182 6.06 -13.42 2.10
N ASN A 183 4.83 -13.73 2.48
CA ASN A 183 4.44 -14.05 3.86
C ASN A 183 5.26 -15.17 4.51
N PRO A 184 5.68 -16.26 3.81
CA PRO A 184 6.54 -17.29 4.39
C PRO A 184 7.86 -16.74 4.98
N VAL A 185 8.38 -15.64 4.44
CA VAL A 185 9.65 -15.01 4.84
C VAL A 185 9.50 -14.16 6.12
N ALA A 186 8.27 -13.89 6.56
CA ALA A 186 8.01 -13.13 7.79
C ALA A 186 8.64 -13.79 9.03
N SER A 187 8.65 -15.11 9.09
CA SER A 187 9.25 -15.86 10.21
C SER A 187 10.77 -15.72 10.25
N SER A 188 11.43 -15.73 9.09
CA SER A 188 12.89 -15.62 8.96
C SER A 188 13.40 -14.20 9.24
N THR A 189 12.59 -13.19 8.93
CA THR A 189 12.96 -11.78 9.11
C THR A 189 12.63 -11.20 10.48
N LYS A 190 11.89 -11.95 11.31
CA LYS A 190 11.37 -11.49 12.60
C LYS A 190 12.44 -11.06 13.60
N GLU A 191 13.55 -11.80 13.67
CA GLU A 191 14.65 -11.57 14.63
C GLU A 191 15.82 -10.81 14.01
N MET A 192 15.71 -10.41 12.73
CA MET A 192 16.75 -9.66 12.03
C MET A 192 16.84 -8.22 12.55
N GLY A 193 18.04 -7.64 12.49
CA GLY A 193 18.22 -6.21 12.70
C GLY A 193 17.49 -5.38 11.63
N PRO A 194 17.20 -4.10 11.91
CA PRO A 194 16.33 -3.26 11.08
C PRO A 194 16.81 -3.14 9.62
N GLY A 195 18.09 -2.84 9.39
CA GLY A 195 18.67 -2.78 8.05
C GLY A 195 18.66 -4.13 7.34
N SER A 196 19.26 -5.15 7.97
CA SER A 196 19.31 -6.52 7.41
C SER A 196 17.93 -7.08 7.06
N ARG A 197 16.89 -6.75 7.84
CA ARG A 197 15.50 -7.11 7.54
C ARG A 197 15.03 -6.43 6.26
N GLN A 198 15.25 -5.12 6.11
CA GLN A 198 14.85 -4.40 4.91
C GLN A 198 15.59 -4.92 3.69
N ASP A 199 16.91 -5.12 3.79
CA ASP A 199 17.74 -5.64 2.70
C ASP A 199 17.26 -7.05 2.26
N THR A 200 16.94 -7.93 3.22
CA THR A 200 16.42 -9.28 2.92
C THR A 200 15.07 -9.22 2.18
N LEU A 201 14.20 -8.30 2.59
CA LEU A 201 12.90 -8.12 1.94
C LEU A 201 13.04 -7.49 0.56
N ASP A 202 13.94 -6.51 0.41
CA ASP A 202 14.28 -5.91 -0.89
C ASP A 202 14.81 -6.96 -1.87
N ASP A 203 15.67 -7.88 -1.42
CA ASP A 203 16.19 -8.97 -2.24
C ASP A 203 15.06 -9.94 -2.68
N LEU A 204 14.15 -10.27 -1.77
CA LEU A 204 13.00 -11.12 -2.05
C LEU A 204 12.09 -10.51 -3.13
N TRP A 205 11.74 -9.23 -2.97
CA TRP A 205 10.88 -8.51 -3.91
C TRP A 205 11.58 -8.25 -5.25
N SER A 206 12.90 -8.02 -5.23
CA SER A 206 13.74 -7.97 -6.43
C SER A 206 13.65 -9.26 -7.22
N ASN A 207 13.81 -10.41 -6.54
CA ASN A 207 13.68 -11.70 -7.18
C ASN A 207 12.26 -11.94 -7.71
N HIS A 208 11.20 -11.57 -6.96
CA HIS A 208 9.81 -11.66 -7.46
C HIS A 208 9.62 -10.85 -8.74
N ASN A 209 10.05 -9.59 -8.76
CA ASN A 209 9.96 -8.75 -9.95
C ASN A 209 10.79 -9.30 -11.11
N TRP A 210 11.97 -9.84 -10.84
CA TRP A 210 12.79 -10.50 -11.86
C TRP A 210 12.06 -11.69 -12.49
N GLN A 211 11.47 -12.57 -11.67
CA GLN A 211 10.68 -13.72 -12.14
C GLN A 211 9.49 -13.26 -13.00
N LYS A 212 8.76 -12.22 -12.55
CA LYS A 212 7.68 -11.61 -13.34
C LYS A 212 8.17 -11.06 -14.66
N HIS A 213 9.31 -10.37 -14.68
CA HIS A 213 9.86 -9.78 -15.89
C HIS A 213 10.31 -10.85 -16.90
N ILE A 214 11.02 -11.88 -16.45
CA ILE A 214 11.45 -12.96 -17.36
C ILE A 214 10.28 -13.84 -17.80
N GLY A 215 9.22 -13.97 -17.01
CA GLY A 215 8.01 -14.73 -17.35
C GLY A 215 6.97 -13.92 -18.15
N LEU A 216 7.16 -12.61 -18.31
CA LEU A 216 6.16 -11.73 -18.92
C LEU A 216 5.81 -12.18 -20.36
N HIS A 217 6.79 -12.68 -21.11
CA HIS A 217 6.60 -13.21 -22.45
C HIS A 217 5.62 -14.40 -22.53
N GLU A 218 5.43 -15.13 -21.43
CA GLU A 218 4.48 -16.25 -21.35
C GLU A 218 3.04 -15.75 -21.12
N SER A 219 2.89 -14.51 -20.63
CA SER A 219 1.62 -13.93 -20.19
C SER A 219 1.08 -12.87 -21.15
N ILE A 220 1.92 -12.32 -22.04
CA ILE A 220 1.48 -11.40 -23.10
C ILE A 220 0.78 -12.22 -24.18
N ILE A 221 -0.55 -12.18 -24.19
CA ILE A 221 -1.31 -12.52 -25.38
C ILE A 221 -1.18 -11.31 -26.32
N ILE A 222 -0.39 -11.46 -27.39
CA ILE A 222 -0.34 -10.53 -28.52
C ILE A 222 -1.58 -10.73 -29.38
#